data_AF-A0A658NVF8-F1
#
_entry.id   AF-A0A658NVF8-F1
#
_cell.length_a   1.000
_cell.length_b   1.000
_cell.length_c   1.000
_cell.angle_alpha   90.00
_cell.angle_beta   90.00
_cell.angle_gamma   90.00
#
_symmetry.space_group_name_H-M   'P 1'
#
loop_
_entity.id
_entity.type
_entity.pdbx_description
1 polymer ?
#
loop_
_entity_poly.entity_id
_entity_poly.type
_entity_poly.pdbx_seq_one_letter_code
_entity_poly.pdbx_strand_id
1 'polypeptide(L)' 'DISRAAIWKYMDQLRDLGYEIEAFPHRGYRLVSSPDRLLRSEVQCGLGTRKFGCDVHHFDAVSSTMDEAFRLALAGAPEG' A
#
# COMPACT_ATOMS: atom_id res chain seq x y z
N ASP A 1 -4.85 5.66 -21.97
CA ASP A 1 -3.54 5.11 -22.33
C ASP A 1 -2.44 5.67 -21.44
N ILE A 2 -1.54 4.79 -20.98
CA ILE A 2 -0.33 5.15 -20.23
C ILE A 2 0.88 4.88 -21.14
N SER A 3 1.88 5.76 -21.15
CA SER A 3 3.07 5.59 -21.98
C SER A 3 4.04 4.58 -21.39
N ARG A 4 4.89 3.96 -22.23
CA ARG A 4 5.95 3.04 -21.76
C ARG A 4 6.92 3.72 -20.78
N ALA A 5 7.18 5.01 -20.98
CA ALA A 5 8.00 5.81 -20.07
C ALA A 5 7.32 6.00 -18.70
N ALA A 6 6.00 6.19 -18.67
CA ALA A 6 5.24 6.25 -17.42
C ALA A 6 5.23 4.90 -16.69
N ILE A 7 5.08 3.79 -17.42
CA ILE A 7 5.21 2.44 -16.84
C ILE A 7 6.59 2.27 -16.21
N TRP A 8 7.65 2.64 -16.91
CA TRP A 8 9.02 2.54 -16.38
C TRP A 8 9.18 3.33 -15.08
N LYS A 9 8.68 4.58 -15.04
CA LYS A 9 8.68 5.41 -13.83
C LYS A 9 7.92 4.75 -12.67
N TYR A 10 6.77 4.13 -12.92
CA TYR A 10 6.03 3.41 -11.88
C TYR A 10 6.77 2.17 -11.37
N MET A 11 7.43 1.42 -12.26
CA MET A 11 8.25 0.27 -11.84
C MET A 11 9.42 0.72 -10.98
N ASP A 12 10.01 1.88 -11.26
CA ASP A 12 11.09 2.46 -10.46
C ASP A 12 10.60 2.85 -9.06
N GLN A 13 9.44 3.53 -8.98
CA GLN A 13 8.81 3.86 -7.70
C GLN A 13 8.49 2.63 -6.84
N LEU A 14 8.04 1.53 -7.46
CA LEU A 14 7.83 0.27 -6.74
C LEU A 14 9.15 -0.32 -6.23
N ARG A 15 10.24 -0.23 -7.00
CA ARG A 15 11.56 -0.65 -6.51
C ARG A 15 12.01 0.17 -5.30
N ASP A 16 11.78 1.48 -5.31
CA ASP A 16 12.06 2.37 -4.17
C ASP A 16 11.26 2.01 -2.91
N LEU A 17 10.04 1.49 -3.09
CA LEU A 17 9.21 0.99 -1.98
C LEU A 17 9.70 -0.36 -1.42
N GLY A 18 10.65 -1.01 -2.10
CA GLY A 18 11.26 -2.28 -1.69
C GLY A 18 10.74 -3.51 -2.42
N TYR A 19 9.98 -3.34 -3.51
CA TYR A 19 9.56 -4.45 -4.36
C TYR A 19 10.71 -4.91 -5.25
N GLU A 20 10.83 -6.23 -5.40
CA GLU A 20 11.78 -6.82 -6.33
C GLU A 20 11.09 -7.08 -7.68
N ILE A 21 11.42 -6.26 -8.68
CA ILE A 21 10.80 -6.32 -10.01
C ILE A 21 11.87 -6.47 -11.08
N GLU A 22 11.85 -7.60 -11.77
CA GLU A 22 12.68 -7.86 -12.94
C GLU A 22 12.05 -7.31 -14.21
N ALA A 23 12.88 -6.81 -15.12
CA ALA A 23 12.47 -6.34 -16.43
C ALA A 23 13.04 -7.26 -17.52
N PHE A 24 12.17 -7.78 -18.38
CA PHE A 24 12.56 -8.61 -19.52
C PHE A 24 12.29 -7.86 -20.84
N PRO A 25 13.31 -7.63 -21.69
CA PRO A 25 13.13 -7.06 -23.01
C PRO A 25 12.05 -7.82 -23.79
N HIS A 26 11.13 -7.09 -24.41
CA HIS A 26 10.00 -7.63 -25.20
C HIS A 26 9.02 -8.55 -24.45
N ARG A 27 9.21 -8.80 -23.15
CA ARG A 27 8.33 -9.66 -22.33
C ARG A 27 7.66 -8.93 -21.17
N GLY A 28 8.15 -7.76 -20.78
CA GLY A 28 7.53 -6.93 -19.75
C GLY A 28 8.24 -7.06 -18.40
N TYR A 29 7.48 -7.07 -17.31
CA TYR A 29 8.01 -7.06 -15.95
C TYR A 29 7.51 -8.26 -15.15
N ARG A 30 8.33 -8.73 -14.20
CA ARG A 30 7.99 -9.83 -13.29
C ARG A 30 8.21 -9.37 -11.85
N LEU A 31 7.16 -9.45 -11.04
CA LEU A 31 7.28 -9.29 -9.59
C LEU A 31 7.89 -10.57 -9.00
N VAL A 32 9.04 -10.44 -8.36
CA VAL A 32 9.78 -11.55 -7.74
C VAL A 32 9.42 -11.64 -6.26
N SER A 33 9.42 -10.51 -5.56
CA SER A 33 9.07 -10.43 -4.15
C SER A 33 8.48 -9.06 -3.78
N SER A 34 7.69 -9.04 -2.72
CA SER A 34 7.17 -7.82 -2.09
C SER A 34 7.93 -7.53 -0.81
N PRO A 35 8.09 -6.26 -0.42
CA PRO A 35 8.72 -5.92 0.85
C PRO A 35 7.88 -6.44 2.02
N ASP A 36 8.53 -6.74 3.14
CA ASP A 36 7.84 -6.99 4.42
C ASP A 36 7.44 -5.65 5.06
N ARG A 37 6.53 -4.93 4.38
CA ARG A 37 6.04 -3.60 4.77
C ARG A 37 4.52 -3.58 4.64
N LEU A 38 3.86 -2.95 5.60
CA LEU A 38 2.40 -2.77 5.61
C LEU A 38 2.01 -1.56 4.76
N LEU A 39 1.99 -1.70 3.43
CA LEU A 39 1.58 -0.61 2.56
C LEU A 39 0.05 -0.46 2.54
N ARG A 40 -0.46 0.75 2.81
CA ARG A 40 -1.90 1.07 2.76
C ARG A 40 -2.57 0.55 1.48
N SER A 41 -1.91 0.74 0.34
CA SER A 41 -2.40 0.32 -0.97
C SER A 41 -2.54 -1.19 -1.11
N GLU A 42 -1.63 -1.96 -0.51
CA GLU A 42 -1.71 -3.44 -0.51
C GLU A 42 -2.84 -3.92 0.39
N VAL A 43 -2.99 -3.31 1.57
CA VAL A 43 -4.10 -3.62 2.48
C VAL A 43 -5.45 -3.33 1.81
N GLN A 44 -5.58 -2.22 1.10
CA GLN A 44 -6.83 -1.85 0.43
C GLN A 44 -7.09 -2.67 -0.85
N CYS A 45 -6.06 -3.20 -1.49
CA CYS A 45 -6.19 -3.93 -2.74
C CYS A 45 -7.01 -5.22 -2.54
N GLY A 46 -8.18 -5.29 -3.16
CA GLY A 46 -9.06 -6.46 -3.10
C GLY A 46 -9.99 -6.51 -1.88
N LEU A 47 -9.97 -5.52 -0.99
CA LEU A 47 -10.97 -5.40 0.07
C LEU A 47 -12.33 -4.97 -0.51
N GLY A 48 -13.31 -5.86 -0.42
CA GLY A 48 -14.72 -5.61 -0.77
C GLY A 48 -15.59 -5.19 0.41
N THR A 49 -14.97 -4.69 1.48
CA THR A 49 -15.66 -4.33 2.72
C THR A 49 -16.40 -2.99 2.57
N ARG A 50 -17.47 -2.81 3.37
CA ARG A 50 -18.33 -1.60 3.32
C ARG A 50 -18.36 -0.80 4.61
N LYS A 51 -17.70 -1.29 5.66
CA LYS A 51 -17.72 -0.70 7.00
C LYS A 51 -16.32 -0.63 7.60
N PHE A 52 -15.63 -1.76 7.75
CA PHE A 52 -14.24 -1.78 8.23
C PHE A 52 -13.25 -1.94 7.09
N GLY A 53 -12.03 -1.40 7.22
CA GLY A 53 -10.98 -1.52 6.19
C GLY A 53 -11.19 -0.64 4.96
N CYS A 54 -12.15 0.29 5.01
CA CYS A 54 -12.37 1.31 3.98
C CYS A 54 -11.38 2.47 4.15
N ASP A 55 -11.19 2.93 5.39
CA ASP A 55 -10.11 3.82 5.78
C ASP A 55 -9.05 3.06 6.59
N VAL A 56 -7.78 3.18 6.20
CA VAL A 56 -6.66 2.36 6.69
C VAL A 56 -5.55 3.26 7.21
N HIS A 57 -5.57 3.61 8.49
CA HIS A 57 -4.51 4.44 9.07
C HIS A 57 -3.17 3.70 9.11
N HIS A 58 -2.15 4.26 8.46
CA HIS A 58 -0.79 3.70 8.38
C HIS A 58 0.20 4.64 9.06
N PHE A 59 1.10 4.08 9.86
CA PHE A 59 2.15 4.78 10.58
C PHE A 59 3.45 4.00 10.42
N ASP A 60 4.54 4.67 10.09
CA ASP A 60 5.87 4.03 10.01
C ASP A 60 6.32 3.51 11.39
N ALA A 61 5.95 4.23 12.46
CA ALA A 61 6.10 3.80 13.84
C ALA A 61 5.05 4.50 14.72
N VAL A 62 4.48 3.76 15.68
CA VAL A 62 3.54 4.27 16.68
C VAL A 62 3.77 3.51 17.99
N SER A 63 3.55 4.17 19.13
CA SER A 63 3.72 3.57 20.45
C SER A 63 2.77 2.40 20.70
N SER A 64 1.54 2.50 20.21
CA SER A 64 0.48 1.51 20.38
C SER A 64 -0.58 1.72 19.30
N THR A 65 -0.91 0.66 18.56
CA THR A 65 -2.00 0.69 17.58
C THR A 65 -3.36 0.86 18.26
N MET A 66 -3.50 0.38 19.50
CA MET A 66 -4.73 0.50 20.28
C MET A 66 -4.97 1.94 20.75
N ASP A 67 -3.91 2.63 21.18
CA ASP A 67 -4.01 4.01 21.65
C ASP A 67 -4.44 4.93 20.50
N GLU A 68 -3.89 4.66 19.31
CA GLU A 68 -4.23 5.40 18.10
C GLU A 68 -5.67 5.13 17.64
N ALA A 69 -6.13 3.88 17.71
CA ALA A 69 -7.53 3.55 17.47
C ALA A 69 -8.46 4.28 18.46
N PHE A 70 -8.10 4.31 19.75
CA PHE A 70 -8.87 5.03 20.77
C PHE A 70 -8.88 6.55 20.53
N ARG A 71 -7.78 7.11 20.04
CA ARG A 71 -7.69 8.53 19.67
C ARG A 71 -8.61 8.85 18.50
N LEU A 72 -8.65 8.00 17.48
CA LEU A 72 -9.52 8.15 16.31
C LEU A 72 -11.00 8.02 16.69
N ALA A 73 -11.31 7.07 17.57
CA ALA A 73 -12.63 6.91 18.18
C ALA A 73 -13.14 8.21 18.83
N LEU A 74 -12.31 8.79 19.70
CA LEU A 74 -12.62 10.07 20.36
C LEU A 74 -12.74 11.25 19.38
N ALA A 75 -12.07 11.18 18.24
CA ALA A 75 -12.18 12.18 17.16
C ALA A 75 -13.43 12.00 16.29
N GLY A 76 -14.26 10.98 16.56
CA GLY A 76 -15.50 10.73 15.83
C GLY A 76 -15.31 9.91 14.55
N ALA A 77 -14.33 9.01 14.52
CA ALA A 77 -14.17 8.09 13.41
C ALA A 77 -15.48 7.28 13.18
N PRO A 78 -15.92 7.09 11.93
CA PRO A 78 -17.20 6.46 11.63
C PRO A 78 -17.30 4.99 12.04
N GLU A 79 -16.16 4.32 12.20
CA GLU A 79 -16.07 2.91 12.58
C GLU A 79 -16.00 2.66 14.10
N GLY A 80 -15.84 3.70 14.91
CA GLY A 80 -15.77 3.57 16.36
C GLY A 80 -14.63 4.35 16.96
#